data_AF-A0A4V3D3L2-F1
#
_entry.id   AF-A0A4V3D3L2-F1
#
_cell.length_a   1.000
_cell.length_b   1.000
_cell.length_c   1.000
_cell.angle_alpha   90.00
_cell.angle_beta   90.00
_cell.angle_gamma   90.00
#
_symmetry.space_group_name_H-M   'P 1'
#
loop_
_entity.id
_entity.type
_entity.pdbx_description
1 polymer ?
#
loop_
_entity_poly.entity_id
_entity_poly.type
_entity_poly.pdbx_seq_one_letter_code
_entity_poly.pdbx_strand_id
1 'polypeptide(L)'
;MECQIGVNNYKTLNFKHMKKLLTVLILAIGFTVTTHAQRGDKGQHEQLTVEQQTELAVKKMTLKLDLTASQQNQLRPLIAKQIAERQEMRAKRKAMKNSDNKPTAEERYVMKNKMLDKQIAYKAKMKRILNKEQYERFEKMTARKMNKHKKKAEHKMHEKRKLHKEHMQEK
;
A
#
# COMPACT_ATOMS: atom_id res chain seq x y z
N MET A 1 -25.03 23.93 79.19
CA MET A 1 -25.53 22.62 78.70
C MET A 1 -25.49 22.69 77.19
N GLU A 2 -24.29 22.53 76.62
CA GLU A 2 -23.77 21.27 76.06
C GLU A 2 -24.54 20.82 74.81
N CYS A 3 -23.94 21.05 73.63
CA CYS A 3 -24.25 20.28 72.43
C CYS A 3 -22.92 19.85 71.79
N GLN A 4 -22.81 18.54 71.61
CA GLN A 4 -21.58 17.77 71.45
C GLN A 4 -20.87 17.96 70.10
N ILE A 5 -19.55 17.82 70.19
CA ILE A 5 -18.56 17.71 69.12
C ILE A 5 -18.80 16.42 68.31
N GLY A 6 -18.70 16.49 66.97
CA GLY A 6 -18.63 15.27 66.16
C GLY A 6 -18.48 15.54 64.67
N VAL A 7 -17.25 15.68 64.18
CA VAL A 7 -16.96 15.56 62.74
C VAL A 7 -15.72 14.69 62.50
N ASN A 8 -16.02 13.45 62.14
CA ASN A 8 -15.37 12.59 61.14
C ASN A 8 -13.96 12.03 61.40
N ASN A 9 -13.97 10.84 62.00
CA ASN A 9 -12.97 9.79 61.83
C ASN A 9 -12.84 9.37 60.34
N TYR A 10 -11.73 9.69 59.69
CA TYR A 10 -11.36 9.02 58.45
C TYR A 10 -10.84 7.61 58.78
N LYS A 11 -11.71 6.63 58.60
CA LYS A 11 -11.37 5.20 58.74
C LYS A 11 -10.22 4.86 57.78
N THR A 12 -9.14 4.33 58.35
CA THR A 12 -8.00 3.76 57.63
C THR A 12 -8.49 2.64 56.70
N LEU A 13 -8.44 2.91 55.39
CA LEU A 13 -8.86 1.96 54.37
C LEU A 13 -7.84 0.81 54.29
N ASN A 14 -8.31 -0.42 54.51
CA ASN A 14 -7.49 -1.63 54.60
C ASN A 14 -6.54 -1.81 53.39
N PHE A 15 -5.24 -1.84 53.67
CA PHE A 15 -4.12 -1.98 52.72
C PHE A 15 -4.27 -3.14 51.72
N LYS A 16 -4.96 -4.22 52.11
CA LYS A 16 -5.24 -5.40 51.27
C LYS A 16 -6.27 -5.11 50.16
N HIS A 17 -7.19 -4.18 50.38
CA HIS A 17 -8.18 -3.75 49.37
C HIS A 17 -7.61 -2.70 48.41
N MET A 18 -6.77 -1.77 48.90
CA MET A 18 -6.09 -0.78 48.05
C MET A 18 -5.17 -1.43 47.01
N LYS A 19 -4.43 -2.48 47.38
CA LYS A 19 -3.55 -3.22 46.45
C LYS A 19 -4.30 -3.89 45.31
N LYS A 20 -5.50 -4.44 45.58
CA LYS A 20 -6.36 -5.06 44.57
C LYS A 20 -6.90 -4.02 43.59
N LEU A 21 -7.27 -2.83 44.07
CA LEU A 21 -7.69 -1.70 43.24
C LEU A 21 -6.54 -1.17 42.38
N LEU A 22 -5.33 -1.07 42.93
CA LEU A 22 -4.13 -0.65 42.19
C LEU A 22 -3.80 -1.63 41.05
N THR A 23 -3.89 -2.95 41.28
CA THR A 23 -3.66 -3.97 40.24
C THR A 23 -4.69 -3.94 39.11
N VAL A 24 -5.97 -3.67 39.41
CA VAL A 24 -7.02 -3.54 38.39
C VAL A 24 -6.80 -2.26 37.56
N LEU A 25 -6.36 -1.17 38.19
CA LEU A 25 -6.04 0.08 37.50
C LEU A 25 -4.85 -0.07 36.53
N ILE A 26 -3.80 -0.78 36.94
CA ILE A 26 -2.61 -1.05 36.09
C ILE A 26 -2.97 -1.94 34.90
N LEU A 27 -3.85 -2.93 35.08
CA LEU A 27 -4.35 -3.79 33.99
C LEU A 27 -5.22 -3.01 32.99
N ALA A 28 -6.04 -2.07 33.45
CA ALA A 28 -6.86 -1.22 32.59
C ALA A 28 -6.01 -0.24 31.74
N ILE A 29 -4.90 0.26 32.28
CA ILE A 29 -3.95 1.13 31.56
C ILE A 29 -3.11 0.32 30.55
N GLY A 30 -2.76 -0.94 30.85
CA GLY A 30 -2.06 -1.82 29.91
C GLY A 30 -2.89 -2.22 28.68
N PHE A 31 -4.21 -2.30 28.81
CA PHE A 31 -5.11 -2.68 27.71
C PHE A 31 -5.32 -1.54 26.69
N THR A 32 -5.24 -0.27 27.11
CA THR A 32 -5.40 0.88 26.19
C THR A 32 -4.15 1.14 25.35
N VAL A 33 -2.95 0.84 25.85
CA VAL A 33 -1.69 1.12 25.13
C VAL A 33 -1.46 0.17 23.94
N THR A 34 -2.01 -1.05 23.96
CA THR A 34 -1.81 -2.03 22.87
C THR A 34 -2.81 -1.91 21.71
N THR A 35 -3.95 -1.24 21.90
CA THR A 35 -5.03 -1.20 20.88
C THR A 35 -4.91 -0.05 19.87
N HIS A 36 -3.99 0.90 20.06
CA HIS A 36 -3.86 2.08 19.18
C HIS A 36 -2.57 2.12 18.34
N ALA A 37 -1.75 1.06 18.36
CA ALA A 37 -0.49 1.01 17.61
C ALA A 37 -0.60 0.41 16.18
N GLN A 38 -1.76 -0.10 15.75
CA GLN A 38 -1.88 -0.85 14.49
C GLN A 38 -2.55 -0.12 13.33
N ARG A 39 -2.87 1.18 13.47
CA ARG A 39 -3.32 2.01 12.35
C ARG A 39 -2.37 3.18 12.18
N GLY A 40 -1.10 2.87 11.95
CA GLY A 40 -0.15 3.86 11.45
C GLY A 40 -0.76 4.52 10.22
N ASP A 41 -1.08 5.80 10.34
CA ASP A 41 -1.30 6.69 9.22
C ASP A 41 -0.12 6.46 8.29
N LYS A 42 -0.38 5.80 7.16
CA LYS A 42 0.63 5.63 6.13
C LYS A 42 0.80 7.02 5.57
N GLY A 43 1.70 7.76 6.20
CA GLY A 43 1.90 9.19 6.01
C GLY A 43 1.74 9.55 4.55
N GLN A 44 1.03 10.65 4.32
CA GLN A 44 0.85 11.24 3.00
C GLN A 44 2.24 11.62 2.46
N HIS A 45 2.96 10.64 1.90
CA HIS A 45 4.19 10.91 1.18
C HIS A 45 3.81 11.85 0.04
N GLU A 46 4.51 12.99 -0.04
CA GLU A 46 4.36 13.92 -1.14
C GLU A 46 4.43 13.15 -2.46
N GLN A 47 3.40 13.34 -3.28
CA GLN A 47 3.34 12.68 -4.58
C GLN A 47 4.25 13.46 -5.52
N LEU A 48 5.38 12.85 -5.89
CA LEU A 48 6.27 13.38 -6.91
C LEU A 48 5.50 13.70 -8.19
N THR A 49 5.88 14.79 -8.86
CA THR A 49 5.30 15.19 -10.15
C THR A 49 5.61 14.16 -11.24
N VAL A 50 4.87 14.18 -12.36
CA VAL A 50 5.15 13.30 -13.51
C VAL A 50 6.59 13.46 -13.97
N GLU A 51 7.11 14.68 -13.99
CA GLU A 51 8.48 15.00 -14.40
C GLU A 51 9.53 14.41 -13.46
N GLN A 52 9.38 14.62 -12.14
CA GLN A 52 10.27 14.03 -11.14
C GLN A 52 10.26 12.51 -11.19
N GLN A 53 9.08 11.89 -11.32
CA GLN A 53 8.97 10.44 -11.46
C GLN A 53 9.62 9.94 -12.75
N THR A 54 9.48 10.69 -13.85
CA THR A 54 10.09 10.37 -15.14
C THR A 54 11.60 10.41 -15.03
N GLU A 55 12.16 11.47 -14.45
CA GLU A 55 13.60 11.62 -14.26
C GLU A 55 14.17 10.48 -13.42
N LEU A 56 13.56 10.16 -12.27
CA LEU A 56 13.99 9.05 -11.43
C LEU A 56 13.89 7.71 -12.15
N ALA A 57 12.84 7.51 -12.96
CA ALA A 57 12.66 6.28 -13.72
C ALA A 57 13.73 6.14 -14.82
N VAL A 58 14.05 7.21 -15.55
CA VAL A 58 15.13 7.24 -16.53
C VAL A 58 16.46 6.92 -15.84
N LYS A 59 16.82 7.65 -14.77
CA LYS A 59 18.07 7.42 -14.03
C LYS A 59 18.20 5.98 -13.53
N LYS A 60 17.12 5.41 -12.99
CA LYS A 60 17.10 3.99 -12.56
C LYS A 60 17.28 3.03 -13.72
N MET A 61 16.70 3.31 -14.89
CA MET A 61 16.91 2.48 -16.07
C MET A 61 18.32 2.64 -16.63
N THR A 62 18.87 3.86 -16.64
CA THR A 62 20.28 4.12 -16.97
C THR A 62 21.19 3.29 -16.10
N LEU A 63 21.01 3.31 -14.77
CA LEU A 63 21.81 2.51 -13.84
C LEU A 63 21.69 0.99 -14.05
N LYS A 64 20.57 0.52 -14.63
CA LYS A 64 20.31 -0.91 -14.82
C LYS A 64 20.59 -1.42 -16.22
N LEU A 65 20.70 -0.55 -17.21
CA LEU A 65 20.84 -0.90 -18.62
C LEU A 65 22.00 -0.16 -19.29
N ASP A 66 22.70 0.71 -18.57
CA ASP A 66 23.84 1.49 -19.06
C ASP A 66 23.46 2.32 -20.30
N LEU A 67 22.36 3.09 -20.17
CA LEU A 67 21.75 3.83 -21.27
C LEU A 67 22.59 5.03 -21.71
N THR A 68 22.73 5.22 -23.03
CA THR A 68 23.38 6.41 -23.59
C THR A 68 22.48 7.65 -23.44
N ALA A 69 23.06 8.85 -23.55
CA ALA A 69 22.31 10.10 -23.49
C ALA A 69 21.19 10.17 -24.55
N SER A 70 21.46 9.67 -25.76
CA SER A 70 20.47 9.58 -26.84
C SER A 70 19.30 8.67 -26.46
N GLN A 71 19.59 7.48 -25.92
CA GLN A 71 18.56 6.54 -25.47
C GLN A 71 17.71 7.14 -24.34
N GLN A 72 18.33 7.83 -23.37
CA GLN A 72 17.65 8.50 -22.27
C GLN A 72 16.66 9.57 -22.78
N ASN A 73 17.07 10.36 -23.78
CA ASN A 73 16.23 11.39 -24.39
C ASN A 73 15.03 10.78 -25.14
N GLN A 74 15.22 9.68 -25.86
CA GLN A 74 14.13 8.95 -26.52
C GLN A 74 13.18 8.28 -25.52
N LEU A 75 13.70 7.84 -24.38
CA LEU A 75 12.95 7.16 -23.32
C LEU A 75 12.08 8.10 -22.49
N ARG A 76 12.57 9.31 -22.19
CA ARG A 76 11.87 10.32 -21.37
C ARG A 76 10.38 10.48 -21.73
N PRO A 77 9.99 10.84 -22.97
CA PRO A 77 8.59 11.07 -23.32
C PRO A 77 7.75 9.78 -23.22
N LEU A 78 8.35 8.63 -23.53
CA LEU A 78 7.68 7.33 -23.44
C LEU A 78 7.37 6.95 -21.99
N ILE A 79 8.27 7.24 -21.06
CA ILE A 79 8.08 7.00 -19.62
C ILE A 79 7.10 8.01 -19.03
N ALA A 80 7.23 9.30 -19.38
CA ALA A 80 6.33 10.35 -18.90
C ALA A 80 4.87 10.04 -19.23
N LYS A 81 4.60 9.64 -20.48
CA LYS A 81 3.27 9.19 -20.91
C LYS A 81 2.78 8.00 -20.06
N GLN A 82 3.63 7.00 -19.85
CA GLN A 82 3.27 5.81 -19.06
C GLN A 82 2.98 6.14 -17.59
N ILE A 83 3.68 7.11 -17.01
CA ILE A 83 3.46 7.57 -15.64
C ILE A 83 2.14 8.35 -15.54
N ALA A 84 1.92 9.31 -16.45
CA ALA A 84 0.69 10.09 -16.49
C ALA A 84 -0.55 9.20 -16.65
N GLU A 85 -0.53 8.26 -17.60
CA GLU A 85 -1.61 7.30 -17.79
C GLU A 85 -1.86 6.44 -16.55
N ARG A 86 -0.79 6.04 -15.83
CA ARG A 86 -0.93 5.28 -14.58
C ARG A 86 -1.58 6.12 -13.48
N GLN A 87 -1.20 7.39 -13.36
CA GLN A 87 -1.79 8.30 -12.38
C GLN A 87 -3.28 8.50 -12.65
N GLU A 88 -3.65 8.76 -13.90
CA GLU A 88 -5.05 8.90 -14.33
C GLU A 88 -5.86 7.62 -14.04
N MET A 89 -5.33 6.45 -14.42
CA MET A 89 -5.99 5.17 -14.14
C MET A 89 -6.11 4.89 -12.64
N ARG A 90 -5.15 5.34 -11.82
CA ARG A 90 -5.22 5.24 -10.36
C ARG A 90 -6.30 6.16 -9.79
N ALA A 91 -6.41 7.39 -10.29
CA ALA A 91 -7.46 8.34 -9.90
C ALA A 91 -8.85 7.79 -10.26
N LYS A 92 -9.03 7.33 -11.50
CA LYS A 92 -10.27 6.67 -11.96
C LYS A 92 -10.65 5.48 -11.07
N ARG A 93 -9.69 4.60 -10.76
CA ARG A 93 -9.93 3.47 -9.84
C ARG A 93 -10.25 3.90 -8.41
N LYS A 94 -9.68 5.00 -7.91
CA LYS A 94 -10.00 5.52 -6.58
C LYS A 94 -11.43 6.07 -6.55
N ALA A 95 -11.84 6.80 -7.57
CA ALA A 95 -13.21 7.29 -7.72
C ALA A 95 -14.22 6.13 -7.84
N MET A 96 -13.94 5.14 -8.69
CA MET A 96 -14.76 3.93 -8.84
C MET A 96 -14.77 3.03 -7.61
N LYS A 97 -13.82 3.17 -6.67
CA LYS A 97 -13.86 2.40 -5.41
C LYS A 97 -14.94 2.95 -4.47
N ASN A 98 -15.28 4.22 -4.62
CA ASN A 98 -16.31 4.87 -3.81
C ASN A 98 -17.71 4.70 -4.41
N SER A 99 -17.81 4.22 -5.67
CA SER A 99 -19.08 3.80 -6.27
C SER A 99 -19.13 2.27 -6.31
N ASP A 100 -20.27 1.66 -6.01
CA ASP A 100 -20.44 0.19 -6.12
C ASP A 100 -20.58 -0.30 -7.58
N ASN A 101 -20.22 0.55 -8.54
CA ASN A 101 -20.35 0.29 -9.98
C ASN A 101 -19.20 -0.59 -10.48
N LYS A 102 -19.47 -1.90 -10.56
CA LYS A 102 -18.56 -2.88 -11.16
C LYS A 102 -18.68 -2.84 -12.69
N PRO A 103 -17.57 -2.83 -13.44
CA PRO A 103 -17.63 -2.86 -14.90
C PRO A 103 -18.29 -4.15 -15.41
N THR A 104 -19.08 -4.03 -16.47
CA THR A 104 -19.71 -5.15 -17.18
C THR A 104 -18.67 -6.06 -17.85
N ALA A 105 -19.09 -7.23 -18.34
CA ALA A 105 -18.17 -8.14 -19.02
C ALA A 105 -17.56 -7.51 -20.29
N GLU A 106 -18.37 -6.80 -21.07
CA GLU A 106 -17.94 -6.12 -22.30
C GLU A 106 -16.98 -4.97 -22.00
N GLU A 107 -17.30 -4.14 -21.00
CA GLU A 107 -16.39 -3.07 -20.57
C GLU A 107 -15.04 -3.62 -20.10
N ARG A 108 -15.05 -4.75 -19.37
CA ARG A 108 -13.80 -5.42 -18.97
C ARG A 108 -13.01 -5.93 -20.16
N TYR A 109 -13.67 -6.45 -21.20
CA TYR A 109 -13.02 -6.90 -22.43
C TYR A 109 -12.34 -5.71 -23.13
N VAL A 110 -13.08 -4.63 -23.39
CA VAL A 110 -12.55 -3.41 -24.03
C VAL A 110 -11.38 -2.82 -23.23
N MET A 111 -11.50 -2.74 -21.91
CA MET A 111 -10.41 -2.25 -21.05
C MET A 111 -9.17 -3.14 -21.11
N LYS A 112 -9.34 -4.47 -21.11
CA LYS A 112 -8.22 -5.42 -21.24
C LYS A 112 -7.55 -5.30 -22.60
N ASN A 113 -8.33 -5.21 -23.68
CA ASN A 113 -7.79 -5.09 -25.02
C ASN A 113 -6.92 -3.82 -25.16
N LYS A 114 -7.48 -2.66 -24.77
CA LYS A 114 -6.74 -1.38 -24.76
C LYS A 114 -5.48 -1.43 -23.91
N MET A 115 -5.50 -2.14 -22.78
CA MET A 115 -4.31 -2.30 -21.93
C MET A 115 -3.23 -3.14 -22.63
N LEU A 116 -3.62 -4.24 -23.30
CA LEU A 116 -2.70 -5.10 -24.04
C LEU A 116 -2.08 -4.37 -25.24
N ASP A 117 -2.88 -3.63 -26.00
CA ASP A 117 -2.39 -2.82 -27.13
C ASP A 117 -1.33 -1.80 -26.67
N LYS A 118 -1.58 -1.14 -25.53
CA LYS A 118 -0.61 -0.22 -24.92
C LYS A 118 0.69 -0.93 -24.51
N GLN A 119 0.59 -2.13 -23.94
CA GLN A 119 1.77 -2.93 -23.58
C GLN A 119 2.57 -3.35 -24.81
N ILE A 120 1.90 -3.77 -25.88
CA ILE A 120 2.51 -4.14 -27.16
C ILE A 120 3.23 -2.93 -27.75
N ALA A 121 2.55 -1.78 -27.85
CA ALA A 121 3.14 -0.56 -28.37
C ALA A 121 4.35 -0.08 -27.54
N TYR A 122 4.25 -0.16 -26.21
CA TYR A 122 5.35 0.19 -25.31
C TYR A 122 6.55 -0.74 -25.53
N LYS A 123 6.30 -2.06 -25.57
CA LYS A 123 7.35 -3.07 -25.77
C LYS A 123 8.03 -2.93 -27.13
N ALA A 124 7.27 -2.63 -28.19
CA ALA A 124 7.80 -2.36 -29.52
C ALA A 124 8.68 -1.11 -29.55
N LYS A 125 8.23 0.01 -28.97
CA LYS A 125 9.05 1.23 -28.85
C LYS A 125 10.32 0.97 -28.04
N MET A 126 10.25 0.14 -27.01
CA MET A 126 11.41 -0.17 -26.19
C MET A 126 12.45 -1.02 -26.89
N LYS A 127 12.00 -1.98 -27.70
CA LYS A 127 12.88 -2.75 -28.58
C LYS A 127 13.58 -1.88 -29.63
N ARG A 128 12.99 -0.76 -30.04
CA ARG A 128 13.62 0.18 -31.00
C ARG A 128 14.71 1.06 -30.38
N ILE A 129 14.59 1.40 -29.10
CA ILE A 129 15.53 2.30 -28.40
C ILE A 129 16.69 1.53 -27.79
N LEU A 130 16.42 0.34 -27.24
CA LEU A 130 17.42 -0.50 -26.59
C LEU A 130 18.12 -1.39 -27.61
N ASN A 131 19.42 -1.63 -27.39
CA ASN A 131 20.12 -2.68 -28.12
C ASN A 131 19.67 -4.08 -27.63
N LYS A 132 20.14 -5.13 -28.30
CA LYS A 132 19.73 -6.51 -28.00
C LYS A 132 19.98 -6.90 -26.54
N GLU A 133 21.19 -6.66 -26.03
CA GLU A 133 21.58 -7.04 -24.67
C GLU A 133 20.80 -6.26 -23.60
N GLN A 134 20.65 -4.96 -23.80
CA GLN A 134 19.85 -4.09 -22.94
C GLN A 134 18.38 -4.53 -22.92
N TYR A 135 17.82 -4.89 -24.07
CA TYR A 135 16.44 -5.34 -24.18
C TYR A 135 16.23 -6.68 -23.47
N GLU A 136 17.14 -7.64 -23.61
CA GLU A 136 17.09 -8.91 -22.88
C GLU A 136 17.17 -8.70 -21.37
N ARG A 137 18.04 -7.80 -20.90
CA ARG A 137 18.12 -7.42 -19.49
C ARG A 137 16.83 -6.76 -19.02
N PHE A 138 16.24 -5.88 -19.82
CA PHE A 138 14.94 -5.26 -19.56
C PHE A 138 13.81 -6.29 -19.44
N GLU A 139 13.72 -7.26 -20.35
CA GLU A 139 12.73 -8.34 -20.30
C GLU A 139 12.90 -9.21 -19.04
N LYS A 140 14.14 -9.59 -18.71
CA LYS A 140 14.45 -10.35 -17.47
C LYS A 140 14.02 -9.59 -16.22
N MET A 141 14.33 -8.29 -16.13
CA MET A 141 13.91 -7.44 -15.01
C MET A 141 12.38 -7.31 -14.92
N THR A 142 11.71 -7.16 -16.06
CA THR A 142 10.25 -7.05 -16.14
C THR A 142 9.58 -8.35 -15.71
N ALA A 143 10.07 -9.50 -16.18
CA ALA A 143 9.58 -10.82 -15.80
C ALA A 143 9.77 -11.09 -14.30
N ARG A 144 10.95 -10.77 -13.74
CA ARG A 144 11.21 -10.88 -12.29
C ARG A 144 10.23 -10.03 -11.48
N LYS A 145 9.97 -8.80 -11.92
CA LYS A 145 9.00 -7.90 -11.28
C LYS A 145 7.58 -8.46 -11.34
N MET A 146 7.16 -8.98 -12.49
CA MET A 146 5.85 -9.63 -12.66
C MET A 146 5.69 -10.84 -11.74
N ASN A 147 6.70 -11.71 -11.68
CA ASN A 147 6.69 -12.89 -10.81
C ASN A 147 6.62 -12.51 -9.33
N LYS A 148 7.36 -11.46 -8.92
CA LYS A 148 7.26 -10.93 -7.55
C LYS A 148 5.86 -10.42 -7.23
N HIS A 149 5.20 -9.73 -8.18
CA HIS A 149 3.82 -9.28 -8.02
C HIS A 149 2.83 -10.45 -7.95
N LYS A 150 3.01 -11.48 -8.78
CA LYS A 150 2.19 -12.71 -8.77
C LYS A 150 2.27 -13.43 -7.43
N LYS A 151 3.48 -13.73 -6.95
CA LYS A 151 3.69 -14.37 -5.63
C LYS A 151 3.07 -13.59 -4.48
N LYS A 152 3.19 -12.25 -4.51
CA LYS A 152 2.57 -11.39 -3.49
C LYS A 152 1.04 -11.41 -3.56
N ALA A 153 0.46 -11.53 -4.76
CA ALA A 153 -0.99 -11.64 -4.93
C ALA A 153 -1.51 -13.00 -4.42
N GLU A 154 -0.81 -14.08 -4.76
CA GLU A 154 -1.12 -15.45 -4.30
C GLU A 154 -1.08 -15.53 -2.77
N HIS A 155 -0.02 -15.02 -2.14
CA HIS A 155 0.09 -14.98 -0.68
C HIS A 155 -1.07 -14.19 -0.04
N LYS A 156 -1.43 -13.02 -0.58
CA LYS A 156 -2.57 -12.25 -0.06
C LYS A 156 -3.90 -12.99 -0.19
N MET A 157 -4.07 -13.75 -1.27
CA MET A 157 -5.27 -14.55 -1.49
C MET A 157 -5.33 -15.75 -0.55
N HIS A 158 -4.20 -16.40 -0.30
CA HIS A 158 -4.08 -17.46 0.69
C HIS A 158 -4.46 -16.97 2.10
N GLU A 159 -3.87 -15.86 2.55
CA GLU A 159 -4.19 -15.28 3.87
C GLU A 159 -5.67 -14.93 4.00
N LYS A 160 -6.27 -14.31 2.97
CA LYS A 160 -7.71 -14.02 2.98
C LYS A 160 -8.57 -15.28 3.07
N ARG A 161 -8.18 -16.36 2.38
CA ARG A 161 -8.89 -17.63 2.44
C ARG A 161 -8.78 -18.28 3.82
N LYS A 162 -7.61 -18.20 4.45
CA LYS A 162 -7.39 -18.70 5.81
C LYS A 162 -8.27 -17.97 6.82
N LEU A 163 -8.22 -16.63 6.82
CA LEU A 163 -9.06 -15.79 7.68
C LEU A 163 -10.55 -16.03 7.46
N HIS A 164 -10.99 -16.23 6.21
CA HIS A 164 -12.39 -16.53 5.92
C HIS A 164 -12.82 -17.90 6.47
N LYS A 165 -11.96 -18.92 6.39
CA LYS A 165 -12.24 -20.25 6.97
C LYS A 165 -12.35 -20.19 8.49
N GLU A 166 -11.42 -19.49 9.15
CA GLU A 166 -11.43 -19.29 10.61
C GLU A 166 -12.74 -18.60 11.06
N HIS A 167 -13.14 -17.51 10.38
CA HIS A 167 -14.41 -16.82 10.68
C HIS A 167 -15.68 -17.66 10.44
N MET A 168 -15.63 -18.66 9.56
CA MET A 168 -16.75 -19.57 9.32
C MET A 168 -16.79 -20.75 10.31
N GLN A 169 -15.68 -21.01 11.02
CA GLN A 169 -15.59 -22.04 12.05
C GLN A 169 -15.93 -21.51 13.46
N GLU A 170 -15.80 -20.19 13.67
CA GLU A 170 -16.18 -19.51 14.92
C GLU A 170 -17.67 -19.11 15.00
N LYS A 171 -18.44 -19.31 13.92
CA LYS A 171 -19.89 -19.08 13.86
C LYS A 171 -20.66 -20.39 13.86
#